data_AF-A0A379XX30-F1
#
_entry.id   AF-A0A379XX30-F1
#
_cell.length_a   1.000
_cell.length_b   1.000
_cell.length_c   1.000
_cell.angle_alpha   90.00
_cell.angle_beta   90.00
_cell.angle_gamma   90.00
#
_symmetry.space_group_name_H-M   'P 1'
#
loop_
_entity.id
_entity.type
_entity.pdbx_description
1 polymer ?
#
loop_
_entity_poly.entity_id
_entity_poly.type
_entity_poly.pdbx_seq_one_letter_code
_entity_poly.pdbx_strand_id
1 'polypeptide(L)'
;MQGDAIEWNVAIHDRDILISDHVIERIDCTNGKINWGIGIGLAGSTYDNSYPEDQAVKNFVVANITGSDCRQLVHVENGKHFVIRNVKAKTSRPISVKMRVLITQRSPFMAVIISSLIILI
;
A
#
# COMPACT_ATOMS: atom_id res chain seq x y z
N MET A 1 -2.51 -19.29 -9.99
CA MET A 1 -2.72 -17.83 -10.06
C MET A 1 -1.40 -17.16 -9.76
N GLN A 2 -0.98 -16.19 -10.58
CA GLN A 2 0.26 -15.43 -10.42
C GLN A 2 -0.13 -13.94 -10.50
N GLY A 3 0.05 -13.20 -9.42
CA GLY A 3 -0.42 -11.82 -9.28
C GLY A 3 -0.30 -11.35 -7.83
N ASP A 4 -1.05 -10.31 -7.50
CA ASP A 4 -1.09 -9.74 -6.15
C ASP A 4 -1.98 -10.59 -5.23
N ALA A 5 -1.77 -10.53 -3.91
CA ALA A 5 -2.63 -11.29 -2.99
C ALA A 5 -4.00 -10.61 -2.82
N ILE A 6 -3.99 -9.29 -2.62
CA ILE A 6 -5.18 -8.44 -2.57
C ILE A 6 -4.86 -7.17 -3.37
N GLU A 7 -5.66 -6.85 -4.38
CA GLU A 7 -5.50 -5.65 -5.19
C GLU A 7 -6.86 -4.96 -5.37
N TRP A 8 -6.94 -3.71 -4.94
CA TRP A 8 -8.13 -2.86 -5.06
C TRP A 8 -7.77 -1.61 -5.88
N ASN A 9 -7.80 -1.79 -7.20
CA ASN A 9 -7.32 -0.81 -8.17
C ASN A 9 -8.45 0.11 -8.65
N VAL A 10 -8.15 1.41 -8.84
CA VAL A 10 -9.12 2.44 -9.29
C VAL A 10 -10.34 2.55 -8.37
N ALA A 11 -10.10 2.53 -7.06
CA ALA A 11 -11.12 2.43 -6.01
C ALA A 11 -11.65 3.81 -5.53
N ILE A 12 -11.87 4.75 -6.45
CA ILE A 12 -12.19 6.16 -6.12
C ILE A 12 -13.60 6.39 -5.54
N HIS A 13 -14.50 5.42 -5.74
CA HIS A 13 -15.88 5.47 -5.23
C HIS A 13 -16.10 4.55 -4.04
N ASP A 14 -15.12 3.73 -3.72
CA ASP A 14 -15.18 2.81 -2.60
C ASP A 14 -14.84 3.55 -1.30
N ARG A 15 -15.44 3.10 -0.21
CA ARG A 15 -15.36 3.74 1.10
C ARG A 15 -15.50 2.69 2.19
N ASP A 16 -14.96 3.02 3.37
CA ASP A 16 -15.03 2.20 4.57
C ASP A 16 -14.40 0.81 4.38
N ILE A 17 -13.33 0.75 3.59
CA ILE A 17 -12.62 -0.50 3.29
C ILE A 17 -11.78 -0.89 4.51
N LEU A 18 -11.97 -2.11 5.02
CA LEU A 18 -11.14 -2.72 6.05
C LEU A 18 -10.46 -3.97 5.50
N ILE A 19 -9.13 -3.97 5.50
CA ILE A 19 -8.31 -5.14 5.19
C ILE A 19 -7.54 -5.46 6.47
N SER A 20 -7.89 -6.54 7.16
CA SER A 20 -7.24 -6.85 8.43
C SER A 20 -7.04 -8.33 8.74
N ASP A 21 -6.09 -8.58 9.64
CA ASP A 21 -5.88 -9.88 10.27
C ASP A 21 -5.46 -10.98 9.29
N HIS A 22 -4.66 -10.60 8.28
CA HIS A 22 -4.17 -11.51 7.25
C HIS A 22 -2.70 -11.87 7.42
N VAL A 23 -2.37 -13.11 7.05
CA VAL A 23 -1.00 -13.59 6.83
C VAL A 23 -0.78 -13.72 5.32
N ILE A 24 0.21 -13.00 4.78
CA ILE A 24 0.50 -12.94 3.34
C ILE A 24 1.94 -13.40 3.11
N GLU A 25 2.13 -14.50 2.39
CA GLU A 25 3.44 -15.12 2.26
C GLU A 25 3.80 -15.43 0.81
N ARG A 26 5.08 -15.25 0.48
CA ARG A 26 5.70 -15.69 -0.79
C ARG A 26 5.00 -15.10 -2.01
N ILE A 27 4.74 -13.79 -1.96
CA ILE A 27 4.22 -13.02 -3.10
C ILE A 27 5.40 -12.39 -3.83
N ASP A 28 5.94 -13.12 -4.81
CA ASP A 28 7.09 -12.69 -5.62
C ASP A 28 6.87 -12.85 -7.13
N CYS A 29 5.61 -13.00 -7.55
CA CYS A 29 5.18 -13.24 -8.93
C CYS A 29 5.27 -11.98 -9.80
N THR A 30 6.46 -11.40 -9.95
CA THR A 30 6.67 -10.25 -10.84
C THR A 30 6.49 -10.63 -12.30
N ASN A 31 6.88 -11.84 -12.70
CA ASN A 31 6.77 -12.33 -14.08
C ASN A 31 7.31 -11.32 -15.12
N GLY A 32 8.38 -10.59 -14.79
CA GLY A 32 8.95 -9.53 -15.64
C GLY A 32 8.15 -8.22 -15.66
N LYS A 33 7.04 -8.13 -14.94
CA LYS A 33 6.22 -6.93 -14.78
C LYS A 33 6.53 -6.26 -13.44
N ILE A 34 6.92 -4.99 -13.51
CA ILE A 34 7.39 -4.22 -12.36
C ILE A 34 6.30 -3.95 -11.30
N ASN A 35 5.02 -3.95 -11.69
CA ASN A 35 3.90 -3.65 -10.81
C ASN A 35 3.23 -4.90 -10.22
N TRP A 36 3.73 -6.11 -10.51
CA TRP A 36 3.13 -7.35 -10.02
C TRP A 36 3.85 -7.88 -8.77
N GLY A 37 3.15 -8.72 -8.01
CA GLY A 37 3.69 -9.37 -6.82
C GLY A 37 3.61 -8.49 -5.58
N ILE A 38 2.52 -7.73 -5.45
CA ILE A 38 2.17 -6.95 -4.28
C ILE A 38 1.34 -7.81 -3.32
N GLY A 39 1.58 -7.68 -2.02
CA GLY A 39 0.75 -8.30 -0.99
C GLY A 39 -0.65 -7.68 -0.95
N ILE A 40 -0.73 -6.40 -0.59
CA ILE A 40 -1.97 -5.61 -0.56
C ILE A 40 -1.74 -4.33 -1.35
N GLY A 41 -2.49 -4.09 -2.43
CA GLY A 41 -2.51 -2.82 -3.15
C GLY A 41 -3.87 -2.12 -3.08
N LEU A 42 -3.84 -0.81 -2.86
CA LEU A 42 -5.00 0.08 -3.01
C LEU A 42 -4.60 1.27 -3.89
N ALA A 43 -5.37 1.54 -4.94
CA ALA A 43 -5.05 2.62 -5.87
C ALA A 43 -6.26 3.50 -6.20
N GLY A 44 -6.00 4.80 -6.33
CA GLY A 44 -6.91 5.76 -6.98
C GLY A 44 -6.90 5.64 -8.50
N SER A 45 -7.42 6.66 -9.19
CA SER A 45 -7.66 6.59 -10.65
C SER A 45 -6.57 7.19 -11.54
N THR A 46 -5.68 8.05 -11.02
CA THR A 46 -4.63 8.69 -11.81
C THR A 46 -3.51 9.29 -10.94
N TYR A 47 -2.35 9.54 -11.54
CA TYR A 47 -1.29 10.36 -10.97
C TYR A 47 -1.50 11.83 -11.39
N ASP A 48 -2.02 12.63 -10.48
CA ASP A 48 -2.14 14.08 -10.63
C ASP A 48 -1.44 14.77 -9.44
N ASN A 49 -0.49 15.65 -9.74
CA ASN A 49 0.25 16.44 -8.74
C ASN A 49 -0.63 17.47 -8.01
N SER A 50 -1.85 17.74 -8.50
CA SER A 50 -2.86 18.52 -7.77
C SER A 50 -3.47 17.72 -6.61
N TYR A 51 -3.25 16.40 -6.56
CA TYR A 51 -3.80 15.46 -5.59
C TYR A 51 -5.32 15.69 -5.38
N PRO A 52 -6.13 15.58 -6.44
CA PRO A 52 -7.54 15.90 -6.35
C PRO A 52 -8.27 14.85 -5.51
N GLU A 53 -9.20 15.32 -4.68
CA GLU A 53 -9.87 14.50 -3.65
C GLU A 53 -10.73 13.39 -4.24
N ASP A 54 -11.35 13.62 -5.39
CA ASP A 54 -12.24 12.72 -6.11
C ASP A 54 -11.50 11.63 -6.90
N GLN A 55 -10.17 11.73 -7.05
CA GLN A 55 -9.36 10.73 -7.73
C GLN A 55 -8.62 9.79 -6.76
N ALA A 56 -8.73 10.04 -5.46
CA ALA A 56 -8.02 9.30 -4.44
C ALA A 56 -8.83 8.12 -3.87
N VAL A 57 -8.18 6.98 -3.64
CA VAL A 57 -8.73 5.92 -2.77
C VAL A 57 -8.67 6.39 -1.31
N LYS A 58 -9.77 6.25 -0.57
CA LYS A 58 -9.85 6.90 0.76
C LYS A 58 -10.75 6.22 1.77
N ASN A 59 -10.62 6.65 3.02
CA ASN A 59 -11.38 6.15 4.16
C ASN A 59 -11.21 4.63 4.33
N PHE A 60 -9.96 4.17 4.32
CA PHE A 60 -9.63 2.76 4.44
C PHE A 60 -8.67 2.47 5.59
N VAL A 61 -8.69 1.22 6.06
CA VAL A 61 -7.82 0.72 7.12
C VAL A 61 -7.16 -0.59 6.67
N VAL A 62 -5.83 -0.63 6.77
CA VAL A 62 -5.03 -1.86 6.67
C VAL A 62 -4.45 -2.16 8.05
N ALA A 63 -4.87 -3.26 8.68
CA ALA A 63 -4.52 -3.55 10.07
C ALA A 63 -4.08 -4.99 10.31
N ASN A 64 -3.16 -5.20 11.26
CA ASN A 64 -2.81 -6.53 11.76
C ASN A 64 -2.33 -7.51 10.66
N ILE A 65 -1.51 -7.02 9.73
CA ILE A 65 -1.00 -7.83 8.62
C ILE A 65 0.35 -8.44 9.01
N THR A 66 0.53 -9.74 8.80
CA THR A 66 1.85 -10.39 8.88
C THR A 66 2.28 -10.87 7.50
N GLY A 67 3.35 -10.28 6.97
CA GLY A 67 3.89 -10.61 5.66
C GLY A 67 5.23 -11.33 5.73
N SER A 68 5.45 -12.32 4.86
CA SER A 68 6.76 -12.93 4.65
C SER A 68 7.09 -13.07 3.17
N ASP A 69 8.34 -12.80 2.79
CA ASP A 69 8.85 -13.02 1.42
C ASP A 69 7.98 -12.38 0.32
N CYS A 70 7.46 -11.19 0.59
CA CYS A 70 6.72 -10.38 -0.38
C CYS A 70 7.65 -9.34 -1.00
N ARG A 71 7.57 -9.11 -2.32
CA ARG A 71 8.31 -8.02 -2.96
C ARG A 71 7.91 -6.66 -2.39
N GLN A 72 6.61 -6.43 -2.25
CA GLN A 72 6.02 -5.27 -1.61
C GLN A 72 4.79 -5.72 -0.82
N LEU A 73 4.82 -5.65 0.51
CA LEU A 73 3.70 -6.16 1.33
C LEU A 73 2.46 -5.27 1.28
N VAL A 74 2.63 -3.95 1.36
CA VAL A 74 1.54 -2.98 1.23
C VAL A 74 1.96 -1.90 0.22
N HIS A 75 1.09 -1.65 -0.74
CA HIS A 75 1.18 -0.62 -1.77
C HIS A 75 -0.05 0.28 -1.68
N VAL A 76 0.16 1.60 -1.68
CA VAL A 76 -0.92 2.57 -1.78
C VAL A 76 -0.52 3.60 -2.82
N GLU A 77 -1.37 3.77 -3.83
CA GLU A 77 -1.22 4.79 -4.87
C GLU A 77 -2.39 5.76 -4.81
N ASN A 78 -2.11 7.06 -4.81
CA ASN A 78 -3.12 8.12 -4.72
C ASN A 78 -4.14 7.88 -3.56
N GLY A 79 -3.63 7.61 -2.36
CA GLY A 79 -4.45 7.33 -1.17
C GLY A 79 -4.62 8.55 -0.26
N LYS A 80 -5.81 8.70 0.34
CA LYS A 80 -6.12 9.74 1.35
C LYS A 80 -6.92 9.18 2.53
N HIS A 81 -6.88 9.86 3.68
CA HIS A 81 -7.70 9.52 4.86
C HIS A 81 -7.67 8.03 5.23
N PHE A 82 -6.48 7.47 5.45
CA PHE A 82 -6.32 6.06 5.71
C PHE A 82 -5.45 5.77 6.93
N VAL A 83 -5.58 4.55 7.45
CA VAL A 83 -4.79 4.04 8.56
C VAL A 83 -4.09 2.74 8.16
N ILE A 84 -2.77 2.69 8.30
CA ILE A 84 -2.01 1.45 8.23
C ILE A 84 -1.40 1.19 9.61
N ARG A 85 -1.76 0.07 10.26
CA ARG A 85 -1.31 -0.23 11.63
C ARG A 85 -1.02 -1.70 11.85
N ASN A 86 -0.14 -2.00 12.81
CA ASN A 86 0.19 -3.37 13.23
C ASN A 86 0.59 -4.29 12.08
N VAL A 87 1.28 -3.76 11.08
CA VAL A 87 1.84 -4.56 9.99
C VAL A 87 3.21 -5.08 10.42
N LYS A 88 3.54 -6.32 10.09
CA LYS A 88 4.83 -6.96 10.32
C LYS A 88 5.30 -7.55 9.00
N ALA A 89 6.53 -7.27 8.59
CA ALA A 89 7.11 -7.83 7.37
C ALA A 89 8.41 -8.56 7.68
N LYS A 90 8.57 -9.77 7.14
CA LYS A 90 9.79 -10.58 7.22
C LYS A 90 10.26 -10.94 5.82
N THR A 91 11.57 -11.04 5.62
CA THR A 91 12.16 -11.53 4.37
C THR A 91 13.29 -12.50 4.69
N SER A 92 13.35 -13.61 3.97
CA SER A 92 14.45 -14.58 3.95
C SER A 92 15.54 -14.21 2.94
N ARG A 93 15.24 -13.32 1.98
CA ARG A 93 16.20 -12.76 1.02
C ARG A 93 16.90 -11.53 1.61
N PRO A 94 18.18 -11.28 1.28
CA PRO A 94 18.83 -10.00 1.56
C PRO A 94 18.18 -8.92 0.70
N ILE A 95 17.15 -8.29 1.23
CA ILE A 95 16.49 -7.11 0.65
C ILE A 95 16.36 -6.06 1.74
N SER A 96 16.46 -4.79 1.34
CA SER A 96 16.27 -3.63 2.20
C SER A 96 14.87 -3.70 2.83
N VAL A 97 14.79 -4.10 4.10
CA VAL A 97 13.53 -4.09 4.85
C VAL A 97 13.17 -2.63 5.08
N LYS A 98 12.10 -2.18 4.41
CA LYS A 98 11.59 -0.84 4.56
C LYS A 98 10.31 -0.85 5.36
N MET A 99 10.40 -0.41 6.61
CA MET A 99 9.21 -0.24 7.43
C MET A 99 9.36 0.88 8.45
N ARG A 100 8.65 1.99 8.21
CA ARG A 100 8.03 2.80 9.26
C ARG A 100 6.96 3.70 8.64
N VAL A 101 5.69 3.56 9.05
CA VAL A 101 4.65 4.55 8.76
C VAL A 101 3.87 4.81 10.05
N LEU A 102 3.87 6.07 10.49
CA LEU A 102 2.86 6.64 11.39
C LEU A 102 2.42 7.96 10.74
N ILE A 103 1.22 8.01 10.16
CA ILE A 103 0.62 9.26 9.70
C ILE A 103 -0.68 9.45 10.47
N THR A 104 -0.68 10.40 11.39
CA THR A 104 -1.90 10.97 11.98
C THR A 104 -2.21 12.26 11.23
N GLN A 105 -3.21 12.29 10.35
CA GLN A 105 -3.70 13.56 9.80
C GLN A 105 -4.42 14.34 10.91
N ARG A 106 -3.78 15.39 11.44
CA ARG A 106 -4.41 16.45 12.23
C ARG A 106 -4.12 17.85 11.65
N SER A 107 -4.09 18.00 10.32
CA SER A 107 -4.03 19.32 9.68
C SER A 107 -4.73 19.32 8.33
N PRO A 108 -5.59 20.31 8.02
CA PRO A 108 -6.27 20.46 6.72
C PRO A 108 -5.35 20.96 5.60
N PHE A 109 -4.06 21.22 5.87
CA PHE A 109 -3.13 21.80 4.89
C PHE A 109 -1.79 21.07 4.87
N MET A 110 -1.74 19.81 4.39
CA MET A 110 -0.51 19.24 3.82
C MET A 110 -0.79 17.92 3.10
N ALA A 111 -0.48 17.87 1.80
CA ALA A 111 -0.42 16.64 1.03
C ALA A 111 0.86 15.88 1.41
N VAL A 112 0.72 14.66 1.92
CA VAL A 112 1.87 13.76 2.07
C VAL A 112 2.05 13.05 0.73
N ILE A 113 3.08 13.43 -0.02
CA ILE A 113 3.49 12.76 -1.24
C ILE A 113 4.09 11.40 -0.86
N ILE A 114 3.43 10.30 -1.21
CA ILE A 114 4.08 8.99 -1.37
C ILE A 114 3.79 8.50 -2.78
N SER A 115 4.48 9.07 -3.78
CA SER A 115 4.44 8.54 -5.14
C SER A 115 5.37 7.31 -5.30
N SER A 116 6.35 7.18 -4.41
CA SER A 116 7.21 6.03 -4.18
C SER A 116 8.14 6.43 -3.03
N LEU A 117 8.00 5.84 -1.84
CA LEU A 117 9.06 6.02 -0.86
C LEU A 117 10.24 5.16 -1.35
N ILE A 118 11.28 5.78 -1.92
CA ILE A 118 12.65 5.26 -2.04
C ILE A 118 13.49 6.06 -1.03
N ILE A 119 14.09 5.37 -0.06
CA ILE A 119 15.00 5.92 0.94
C ILE A 119 16.27 5.17 0.60
N LEU A 120 17.16 5.86 -0.10
CA LEU A 120 18.55 5.46 -0.22
C LEU A 120 19.19 5.75 1.13
N ILE A 121 19.91 4.76 1.66
CA ILE A 121 21.04 5.02 2.55
C ILE A 121 22.26 5.03 1.65
#